data_AF-A0A0M4KC81-F1
#
_entry.id   AF-A0A0M4KC81-F1
#
_cell.length_a   1.000
_cell.length_b   1.000
_cell.length_c   1.000
_cell.angle_alpha   90.00
_cell.angle_beta   90.00
_cell.angle_gamma   90.00
#
_symmetry.space_group_name_H-M   'P 1'
#
loop_
_entity.id
_entity.type
_entity.pdbx_description
1 polymer ?
#
loop_
_entity_poly.entity_id
_entity_poly.type
_entity_poly.pdbx_seq_one_letter_code
_entity_poly.pdbx_strand_id
1 'polypeptide(L)'
;MRRKSDFYKKIENEFKIISEKEHLNSSGNPVSNLNTKMFYLLKHHFNSFEEFDQAIIEEISNTLQSLEEVIVKKALSFQALAKEAYNENINPQKWVDFAQKEAQALSYEMYDESEIKYLRHFHIVWLTWVYCDEELKKLRIKASRDVYHNIGQVEKDYIRKRAQMLKDHNDGTDKW
;
A
#
# COMPACT_ATOMS: atom_id res chain seq x y z
N MET A 1 17.04 25.48 18.91
CA MET A 1 18.48 25.16 19.02
C MET A 1 18.97 24.65 17.66
N ARG A 2 20.12 25.12 17.11
CA ARG A 2 20.55 24.79 15.72
C ARG A 2 21.40 23.52 15.56
N ARG A 3 21.61 22.74 16.64
CA ARG A 3 22.37 21.47 16.61
C ARG A 3 21.40 20.30 16.64
N LYS A 4 21.73 19.24 15.90
CA LYS A 4 21.00 17.95 15.92
C LYS A 4 21.39 17.16 17.18
N SER A 5 20.42 16.62 17.91
CA SER A 5 20.67 15.64 18.97
C SER A 5 21.27 14.37 18.37
N ASP A 6 21.94 13.55 19.18
CA ASP A 6 22.45 12.26 18.72
C ASP A 6 21.32 11.26 18.42
N PHE A 7 20.18 11.39 19.09
CA PHE A 7 18.96 10.66 18.76
C PHE A 7 18.50 10.99 17.34
N TYR A 8 18.36 12.27 17.01
CA TYR A 8 17.93 12.71 15.68
C TYR A 8 18.88 12.22 14.57
N LYS A 9 20.20 12.28 14.78
CA LYS A 9 21.18 11.78 13.79
C LYS A 9 21.02 10.30 13.51
N LYS A 10 20.69 9.50 14.53
CA LYS A 10 20.39 8.07 14.36
C LYS A 10 19.16 7.90 13.48
N ILE A 11 18.06 8.60 13.78
CA ILE A 11 16.84 8.54 12.95
C ILE A 11 17.11 8.98 11.50
N GLU A 12 17.88 10.04 11.28
CA GLU A 12 18.21 10.54 9.93
C GLU A 12 19.03 9.53 9.11
N ASN A 13 20.04 8.90 9.71
CA ASN A 13 20.83 7.86 9.06
C ASN A 13 19.96 6.67 8.64
N GLU A 14 18.95 6.33 9.43
CA GLU A 14 18.05 5.21 9.19
C GLU A 14 17.09 5.48 8.04
N PHE A 15 16.52 6.69 8.00
CA PHE A 15 15.73 7.10 6.85
C PHE A 15 16.54 7.12 5.58
N LYS A 16 17.83 7.44 5.66
CA LYS A 16 18.74 7.35 4.54
C LYS A 16 18.93 5.89 4.09
N ILE A 17 19.18 4.96 5.02
CA ILE A 17 19.29 3.52 4.71
C ILE A 17 18.01 3.01 4.04
N ILE A 18 16.84 3.29 4.60
CA ILE A 18 15.55 2.89 4.01
C ILE A 18 15.39 3.52 2.62
N SER A 19 15.61 4.82 2.49
CA SER A 19 15.44 5.52 1.20
C SER A 19 16.39 5.00 0.12
N GLU A 20 17.61 4.63 0.49
CA GLU A 20 18.61 4.07 -0.42
C GLU A 20 18.29 2.63 -0.81
N LYS A 21 17.98 1.77 0.17
CA LYS A 21 17.64 0.35 -0.06
C LYS A 21 16.34 0.18 -0.86
N GLU A 22 15.36 1.03 -0.59
CA GLU A 22 14.02 0.95 -1.19
C GLU A 22 13.86 1.85 -2.43
N HIS A 23 14.95 2.50 -2.86
CA HIS A 23 14.98 3.40 -4.02
C HIS A 23 13.85 4.45 -3.99
N LEU A 24 13.60 5.06 -2.83
CA LEU A 24 12.51 6.03 -2.61
C LEU A 24 12.85 7.39 -3.24
N ASN A 25 12.99 7.41 -4.55
CA ASN A 25 13.31 8.59 -5.34
C ASN A 25 12.01 9.33 -5.69
N SER A 26 11.50 10.12 -4.74
CA SER A 26 10.46 11.14 -4.97
C SER A 26 9.06 10.65 -5.40
N SER A 27 8.17 10.44 -4.43
CA SER A 27 6.73 10.79 -4.49
C SER A 27 6.03 10.36 -3.20
N GLY A 28 4.90 11.00 -2.87
CA GLY A 28 4.23 10.99 -1.57
C GLY A 28 4.10 9.61 -0.92
N ASN A 29 5.08 9.25 -0.10
CA ASN A 29 5.07 8.05 0.72
C ASN A 29 5.29 8.41 2.21
N PRO A 30 4.83 7.56 3.14
CA PRO A 30 4.86 7.87 4.58
C PRO A 30 6.26 8.22 5.12
N VAL A 31 7.31 7.58 4.60
CA VAL A 31 8.72 7.86 4.95
C VAL A 31 9.14 9.26 4.52
N SER A 32 8.86 9.63 3.27
CA SER A 32 9.16 10.96 2.74
C SER A 32 8.38 12.07 3.46
N ASN A 33 7.14 11.79 3.87
CA ASN A 33 6.32 12.72 4.66
C ASN A 33 6.89 12.92 6.07
N LEU A 34 7.31 11.84 6.73
CA LEU A 34 7.95 11.90 8.05
C LEU A 34 9.29 12.63 7.99
N ASN A 35 10.13 12.36 6.99
CA ASN A 35 11.37 13.11 6.73
C ASN A 35 11.11 14.62 6.59
N THR A 36 10.06 14.98 5.85
CA THR A 36 9.65 16.38 5.68
C THR A 36 9.20 16.99 7.01
N LYS A 37 8.36 16.30 7.77
CA LYS A 37 7.88 16.74 9.10
C LYS A 37 9.03 16.92 10.08
N MET A 38 9.96 15.97 10.14
CA MET A 38 11.17 16.06 10.95
C MET A 38 12.08 17.23 10.56
N PHE A 39 12.23 17.51 9.27
CA PHE A 39 12.96 18.67 8.79
C PHE A 39 12.29 19.99 9.24
N TYR A 40 10.96 20.04 9.28
CA TYR A 40 10.25 21.20 9.84
C TYR A 40 10.43 21.29 11.35
N LEU A 41 10.37 20.18 12.09
CA LEU A 41 10.67 20.14 13.53
C LEU A 41 12.06 20.72 13.83
N LEU A 42 13.09 20.40 13.04
CA LEU A 42 14.43 21.00 13.20
C LEU A 42 14.43 22.54 13.12
N LYS A 43 13.46 23.15 12.43
CA LYS A 43 13.35 24.61 12.31
C LYS A 43 12.64 25.26 13.51
N HIS A 44 11.97 24.48 14.36
CA HIS A 44 11.31 24.99 15.55
C HIS A 44 12.31 25.32 16.68
N HIS A 45 11.93 26.29 17.52
CA HIS A 45 12.70 26.68 18.69
C HIS A 45 12.29 25.83 19.89
N PHE A 46 13.08 24.79 20.17
CA PHE A 46 13.00 24.00 21.41
C PHE A 46 13.91 24.56 22.50
N ASN A 47 13.49 24.40 23.76
CA ASN A 47 14.21 24.89 24.94
C ASN A 47 15.31 23.91 25.39
N SER A 48 15.20 22.62 25.03
CA SER A 48 16.22 21.60 25.30
C SER A 48 16.30 20.54 24.19
N PHE A 49 17.34 19.70 24.24
CA PHE A 49 17.42 18.52 23.37
C PHE A 49 16.37 17.47 23.70
N GLU A 50 16.01 17.31 24.98
CA GLU A 50 14.97 16.36 25.41
C GLU A 50 13.60 16.74 24.85
N GLU A 51 13.25 18.03 24.89
CA GLU A 51 11.98 18.53 24.32
C GLU A 51 11.93 18.29 22.80
N PHE A 52 13.06 18.51 22.12
CA PHE A 52 13.19 18.22 20.70
C PHE A 52 13.06 16.72 20.40
N ASP A 53 13.76 15.86 21.14
CA ASP A 53 13.73 14.41 20.94
C ASP A 53 12.35 13.84 21.20
N GLN A 54 11.64 14.36 22.21
CA GLN A 54 10.25 13.98 22.50
C GLN A 54 9.32 14.34 21.34
N ALA A 55 9.46 15.53 20.75
CA ALA A 55 8.68 15.92 19.58
C ALA A 55 8.96 15.03 18.35
N ILE A 56 10.20 14.58 18.17
CA ILE A 56 10.55 13.61 17.12
C ILE A 56 9.89 12.25 17.39
N ILE A 57 9.94 11.75 18.63
CA ILE A 57 9.30 10.48 19.02
C ILE A 57 7.78 10.54 18.78
N GLU A 58 7.14 11.65 19.15
CA GLU A 58 5.71 11.86 18.95
C GLU A 58 5.35 11.83 17.46
N GLU A 59 6.13 12.51 16.61
CA GLU A 59 5.89 12.54 15.17
C GLU A 59 6.07 11.16 14.50
N ILE A 60 7.08 10.39 14.92
CA ILE A 60 7.26 9.01 14.45
C ILE A 60 6.08 8.14 14.88
N SER A 61 5.65 8.27 16.14
CA SER A 61 4.53 7.51 16.69
C SER A 61 3.21 7.82 15.98
N ASN A 62 2.95 9.10 15.71
CA ASN A 62 1.79 9.55 14.93
C ASN A 62 1.83 8.99 13.50
N THR A 63 3.01 8.90 12.90
CA THR A 63 3.18 8.32 11.56
C THR A 63 2.96 6.82 11.55
N LEU A 64 3.45 6.09 12.57
CA LEU A 64 3.20 4.66 12.75
C LEU A 64 1.70 4.37 12.87
N GLN A 65 1.00 5.09 13.75
CA GLN A 65 -0.44 4.93 13.92
C GLN A 65 -1.19 5.23 12.62
N SER A 66 -0.80 6.29 11.90
CA SER A 66 -1.40 6.62 10.60
C SER A 66 -1.17 5.51 9.57
N LEU A 67 0.02 4.90 9.53
CA LEU A 67 0.34 3.77 8.67
C LEU A 67 -0.55 2.56 8.97
N GLU A 68 -0.69 2.20 10.25
CA GLU A 68 -1.54 1.09 10.69
C GLU A 68 -3.01 1.30 10.29
N GLU A 69 -3.55 2.50 10.49
CA GLU A 69 -4.90 2.84 10.05
C GLU A 69 -5.07 2.70 8.53
N VAL A 70 -4.06 3.12 7.76
CA VAL A 70 -4.08 3.01 6.30
C VAL A 70 -3.99 1.54 5.86
N ILE A 71 -3.19 0.71 6.52
CA ILE A 71 -3.12 -0.73 6.27
C ILE A 71 -4.49 -1.37 6.48
N VAL A 72 -5.16 -1.07 7.59
CA VAL A 72 -6.51 -1.57 7.89
C VAL A 72 -7.50 -1.14 6.79
N LYS A 73 -7.48 0.14 6.39
CA LYS A 73 -8.34 0.65 5.30
C LYS A 73 -8.07 -0.06 3.97
N LYS A 74 -6.80 -0.36 3.64
CA LYS A 74 -6.43 -1.14 2.45
C LYS A 74 -6.95 -2.58 2.54
N ALA A 75 -6.89 -3.21 3.70
CA ALA A 75 -7.37 -4.57 3.92
C ALA A 75 -8.89 -4.68 3.73
N LEU A 76 -9.63 -3.72 4.26
CA LEU A 76 -11.07 -3.62 4.05
C LEU A 76 -11.40 -3.35 2.57
N SER A 77 -10.63 -2.50 1.90
CA SER A 77 -10.80 -2.22 0.47
C SER A 77 -10.53 -3.47 -0.38
N PHE A 78 -9.51 -4.25 -0.02
CA PHE A 78 -9.18 -5.51 -0.69
C PHE A 78 -10.30 -6.54 -0.55
N GLN A 79 -10.81 -6.71 0.68
CA GLN A 79 -11.96 -7.57 0.95
C GLN A 79 -13.19 -7.15 0.14
N ALA A 80 -13.52 -5.86 0.14
CA ALA A 80 -14.67 -5.34 -0.59
C ALA A 80 -14.55 -5.60 -2.10
N LEU A 81 -13.39 -5.32 -2.68
CA LEU A 81 -13.14 -5.53 -4.11
C LEU A 81 -13.17 -7.02 -4.49
N ALA A 82 -12.58 -7.90 -3.68
CA ALA A 82 -12.61 -9.33 -3.94
C ALA A 82 -14.04 -9.90 -3.87
N LYS A 83 -14.85 -9.39 -2.93
CA LYS A 83 -16.26 -9.74 -2.82
C LYS A 83 -17.06 -9.28 -4.03
N GLU A 84 -16.83 -8.05 -4.48
CA GLU A 84 -17.52 -7.46 -5.63
C GLU A 84 -17.14 -8.14 -6.94
N ALA A 85 -15.84 -8.30 -7.20
CA ALA A 85 -15.35 -8.79 -8.49
C ALA A 85 -15.42 -10.32 -8.63
N TYR A 86 -15.28 -11.07 -7.53
CA TYR A 86 -15.10 -12.53 -7.57
C TYR A 86 -16.00 -13.30 -6.59
N ASN A 87 -16.86 -12.62 -5.82
CA ASN A 87 -17.68 -13.21 -4.75
C ASN A 87 -16.87 -13.94 -3.66
N GLU A 88 -15.60 -13.56 -3.48
CA GLU A 88 -14.71 -14.15 -2.49
C GLU A 88 -14.86 -13.46 -1.12
N ASN A 89 -15.00 -14.25 -0.05
CA ASN A 89 -15.03 -13.74 1.32
C ASN A 89 -13.62 -13.78 1.92
N ILE A 90 -12.85 -12.73 1.71
CA ILE A 90 -11.49 -12.61 2.24
C ILE A 90 -11.54 -12.11 3.69
N ASN A 91 -10.70 -12.69 4.57
CA ASN A 91 -10.52 -12.19 5.92
C ASN A 91 -9.40 -11.12 5.92
N PRO A 92 -9.70 -9.85 6.21
CA PRO A 92 -8.72 -8.77 6.16
C PRO A 92 -7.60 -8.94 7.19
N GLN A 93 -7.90 -9.51 8.37
CA GLN A 93 -6.89 -9.76 9.39
C GLN A 93 -5.84 -10.76 8.90
N LYS A 94 -6.29 -11.89 8.33
CA LYS A 94 -5.37 -12.91 7.80
C LYS A 94 -4.45 -12.36 6.71
N TRP A 95 -4.95 -11.42 5.93
CA TRP A 95 -4.14 -10.75 4.89
C TRP A 95 -3.10 -9.82 5.50
N VAL A 96 -3.47 -9.02 6.51
CA VAL A 96 -2.53 -8.18 7.25
C VAL A 96 -1.48 -9.04 7.97
N ASP A 97 -1.89 -10.14 8.62
CA ASP A 97 -0.97 -11.05 9.31
C ASP A 97 0.06 -11.65 8.35
N PHE A 98 -0.38 -12.03 7.15
CA PHE A 98 0.50 -12.51 6.09
C PHE A 98 1.49 -11.42 5.66
N ALA A 99 1.00 -10.22 5.35
CA ALA A 99 1.83 -9.10 4.94
C ALA A 99 2.87 -8.73 6.02
N GLN A 100 2.47 -8.73 7.29
CA GLN A 100 3.36 -8.47 8.42
C GLN A 100 4.43 -9.56 8.57
N LYS A 101 4.08 -10.83 8.36
CA LYS A 101 5.04 -11.94 8.42
C LYS A 101 6.11 -11.81 7.33
N GLU A 102 5.70 -11.51 6.09
CA GLU A 102 6.63 -11.29 4.99
C GLU A 102 7.51 -10.05 5.24
N ALA A 103 6.90 -8.95 5.71
CA ALA A 103 7.61 -7.73 6.07
C ALA A 103 8.62 -7.95 7.21
N GLN A 104 8.28 -8.79 8.21
CA GLN A 104 9.20 -9.17 9.27
C GLN A 104 10.38 -9.93 8.70
N ALA A 105 10.16 -11.00 7.94
CA ALA A 105 11.25 -11.80 7.37
C ALA A 105 12.22 -10.92 6.56
N LEU A 106 11.69 -10.10 5.66
CA LEU A 106 12.48 -9.19 4.85
C LEU A 106 13.23 -8.15 5.69
N SER A 107 12.58 -7.57 6.69
CA SER A 107 13.23 -6.61 7.59
C SER A 107 14.39 -7.25 8.36
N TYR A 108 14.26 -8.49 8.83
CA TYR A 108 15.33 -9.22 9.52
C TYR A 108 16.47 -9.66 8.60
N GLU A 109 16.21 -9.86 7.31
CA GLU A 109 17.29 -10.10 6.32
C GLU A 109 18.07 -8.82 6.00
N MET A 110 17.38 -7.67 6.03
CA MET A 110 17.96 -6.39 5.62
C MET A 110 18.61 -5.59 6.76
N TYR A 111 18.21 -5.84 8.02
CA TYR A 111 18.71 -5.14 9.20
C TYR A 111 19.68 -6.01 10.00
N ASP A 112 20.79 -5.44 10.45
CA ASP A 112 21.74 -6.13 11.35
C ASP A 112 21.12 -6.27 12.75
N GLU A 113 21.53 -7.29 13.51
CA GLU A 113 21.04 -7.52 14.87
C GLU A 113 21.37 -6.36 15.82
N SER A 114 22.38 -5.56 15.47
CA SER A 114 22.86 -4.40 16.20
C SER A 114 21.98 -3.14 16.10
N GLU A 115 21.00 -3.11 15.18
CA GLU A 115 20.12 -1.95 14.96
C GLU A 115 18.98 -1.83 15.99
N ILE A 116 18.56 -0.59 16.28
CA ILE A 116 17.62 -0.28 17.38
C ILE A 116 16.23 -0.86 17.09
N LYS A 117 15.64 -1.58 18.07
CA LYS A 117 14.32 -2.24 17.98
C LYS A 117 13.19 -1.34 17.45
N TYR A 118 13.20 -0.06 17.82
CA TYR A 118 12.18 0.92 17.41
C TYR A 118 12.20 1.18 15.89
N LEU A 119 13.39 1.15 15.28
CA LEU A 119 13.59 1.37 13.85
C LEU A 119 13.13 0.17 13.03
N ARG A 120 13.43 -1.04 13.50
CA ARG A 120 12.97 -2.28 12.87
C ARG A 120 11.45 -2.33 12.84
N HIS A 121 10.78 -1.91 13.91
CA HIS A 121 9.32 -1.86 13.94
C HIS A 121 8.75 -0.93 12.87
N PHE A 122 9.30 0.29 12.74
CA PHE A 122 8.89 1.22 11.68
C PHE A 122 9.10 0.64 10.29
N HIS A 123 10.25 0.02 10.03
CA HIS A 123 10.53 -0.62 8.75
C HIS A 123 9.54 -1.74 8.43
N ILE A 124 9.20 -2.59 9.41
CA ILE A 124 8.20 -3.66 9.26
C ILE A 124 6.82 -3.09 8.91
N VAL A 125 6.35 -2.08 9.64
CA VAL A 125 5.05 -1.45 9.39
C VAL A 125 5.02 -0.80 8.00
N TRP A 126 6.12 -0.15 7.61
CA TRP A 126 6.24 0.42 6.28
C TRP A 126 6.22 -0.63 5.16
N LEU A 127 7.00 -1.72 5.29
CA LEU A 127 6.99 -2.84 4.34
C LEU A 127 5.61 -3.50 4.25
N THR A 128 4.92 -3.64 5.39
CA THR A 128 3.54 -4.14 5.43
C THR A 128 2.62 -3.26 4.60
N TRP A 129 2.75 -1.93 4.72
CA TRP A 129 1.99 -0.99 3.91
C TRP A 129 2.28 -1.13 2.41
N VAL A 130 3.56 -1.27 2.02
CA VAL A 130 3.97 -1.48 0.61
C VAL A 130 3.31 -2.74 0.06
N TYR A 131 3.40 -3.84 0.81
CA TYR A 131 2.83 -5.12 0.42
C TYR A 131 1.32 -5.00 0.19
N CYS A 132 0.60 -4.42 1.16
CA CYS A 132 -0.83 -4.21 1.07
C CYS A 132 -1.24 -3.30 -0.11
N ASP A 133 -0.45 -2.27 -0.41
CA ASP A 133 -0.73 -1.36 -1.53
C ASP A 133 -0.58 -2.05 -2.88
N GLU A 134 0.52 -2.77 -3.09
CA GLU A 134 0.81 -3.45 -4.35
C GLU A 134 -0.19 -4.58 -4.63
N GLU A 135 -0.55 -5.39 -3.62
CA GLU A 135 -1.56 -6.44 -3.81
C GLU A 135 -2.95 -5.89 -4.11
N LEU A 136 -3.36 -4.79 -3.46
CA LEU A 136 -4.62 -4.11 -3.78
C LEU A 136 -4.61 -3.55 -5.20
N LYS A 137 -3.49 -2.97 -5.64
CA LYS A 137 -3.31 -2.47 -7.00
C LYS A 137 -3.39 -3.59 -8.04
N LYS A 138 -2.74 -4.74 -7.80
CA LYS A 138 -2.85 -5.93 -8.65
C LYS A 138 -4.29 -6.41 -8.76
N LEU A 139 -5.02 -6.49 -7.64
CA LEU A 139 -6.43 -6.90 -7.63
C LEU A 139 -7.31 -5.92 -8.45
N ARG A 140 -7.10 -4.60 -8.31
CA ARG A 140 -7.82 -3.58 -9.09
C ARG A 140 -7.60 -3.73 -10.59
N ILE A 141 -6.34 -3.92 -11.00
CA ILE A 141 -5.99 -4.11 -12.41
C ILE A 141 -6.64 -5.38 -12.95
N LYS A 142 -6.56 -6.48 -12.21
CA LYS A 142 -7.18 -7.76 -12.59
C LYS A 142 -8.70 -7.64 -12.71
N ALA A 143 -9.37 -7.09 -11.69
CA ALA A 143 -10.82 -6.89 -11.69
C ALA A 143 -11.27 -6.03 -12.87
N SER A 144 -10.58 -4.91 -13.12
CA SER A 144 -10.88 -4.03 -14.25
C SER A 144 -10.73 -4.76 -15.59
N ARG A 145 -9.63 -5.51 -15.78
CA ARG A 145 -9.39 -6.29 -17.01
C ARG A 145 -10.47 -7.34 -17.24
N ASP A 146 -10.87 -8.06 -16.19
CA ASP A 146 -11.86 -9.13 -16.29
C ASP A 146 -13.26 -8.55 -16.62
N VAL A 147 -13.61 -7.38 -16.06
CA VAL A 147 -14.82 -6.63 -16.43
C VAL A 147 -14.82 -6.25 -17.92
N TYR A 148 -13.71 -5.69 -18.43
CA TYR A 148 -13.60 -5.35 -19.86
C TYR A 148 -13.74 -6.58 -20.77
N HIS A 149 -13.15 -7.72 -20.40
CA HIS A 149 -13.31 -8.96 -21.17
C HIS A 149 -14.75 -9.46 -21.17
N ASN A 150 -15.43 -9.41 -20.03
CA ASN A 150 -16.84 -9.82 -19.92
C ASN A 150 -17.76 -8.95 -20.79
N ILE A 151 -17.56 -7.62 -20.81
CA ILE A 151 -18.32 -6.70 -21.68
C ILE A 151 -18.12 -7.08 -23.16
N GLY A 152 -16.87 -7.27 -23.58
CA GLY A 152 -16.56 -7.64 -24.96
C GLY A 152 -17.14 -9.00 -25.37
N GLN A 153 -17.28 -9.94 -24.42
CA GLN A 153 -17.92 -11.24 -24.67
C GLN A 153 -19.44 -11.10 -24.81
N VAL A 154 -20.10 -10.34 -23.93
CA VAL A 154 -21.54 -10.07 -24.00
C VAL A 154 -21.91 -9.38 -25.32
N GLU A 155 -21.11 -8.41 -25.76
CA GLU A 155 -21.35 -7.72 -27.04
C GLU A 155 -21.21 -8.68 -28.24
N LYS A 156 -20.18 -9.52 -28.25
CA LYS A 156 -20.00 -10.56 -29.28
C LYS A 156 -21.16 -11.55 -29.29
N ASP A 157 -21.63 -11.97 -28.12
CA ASP A 157 -22.75 -12.91 -27.99
C ASP A 157 -24.07 -12.27 -28.42
N TYR A 158 -24.29 -10.98 -28.13
CA TYR A 158 -25.44 -10.23 -28.64
C TYR A 158 -25.42 -10.14 -30.17
N ILE A 159 -24.28 -9.77 -30.77
CA ILE A 159 -24.13 -9.69 -32.22
C ILE A 159 -24.37 -11.06 -32.86
N ARG A 160 -23.81 -12.13 -32.29
CA ARG A 160 -24.01 -13.51 -32.78
C ARG A 160 -25.50 -13.90 -32.73
N LYS A 161 -26.18 -13.65 -31.61
CA LYS A 161 -27.63 -13.93 -31.47
C LYS A 161 -28.46 -13.14 -32.47
N ARG A 162 -28.17 -11.85 -32.66
CA ARG A 162 -28.87 -11.01 -33.66
C ARG A 162 -28.65 -11.51 -35.08
N ALA A 163 -27.42 -11.87 -35.45
CA ALA A 163 -27.12 -12.41 -36.76
C ALA A 163 -27.81 -13.76 -37.02
N GLN A 164 -27.91 -14.60 -35.99
CA GLN A 164 -28.65 -15.87 -36.05
C GLN A 164 -30.15 -15.62 -36.29
N MET A 165 -30.78 -14.72 -35.51
CA MET A 165 -32.19 -14.38 -35.70
C MET A 165 -32.49 -13.84 -37.10
N LEU A 166 -31.60 -13.03 -37.68
CA LEU A 166 -31.75 -12.50 -39.04
C LEU A 166 -31.64 -13.59 -40.12
N LYS A 167 -30.75 -14.58 -39.91
CA LYS A 167 -30.68 -15.76 -40.80
C LYS A 167 -31.93 -16.61 -40.71
N ASP A 168 -32.37 -16.93 -39.50
CA ASP A 168 -33.55 -17.78 -39.26
C ASP A 168 -34.83 -17.13 -39.83
N HIS A 169 -34.90 -15.79 -39.87
CA HIS A 169 -36.03 -15.08 -40.47
C HIS A 169 -36.06 -15.11 -42.01
N ASN A 170 -34.90 -15.10 -42.67
CA ASN A 170 -34.82 -15.19 -44.13
C ASN A 170 -35.12 -16.61 -44.66
N ASP A 171 -34.72 -17.65 -43.92
CA ASP A 171 -35.00 -19.05 -44.30
C ASP A 171 -36.49 -19.44 -44.15
N GLY A 172 -37.27 -18.66 -43.39
CA GLY A 172 -38.73 -18.84 -43.24
C GLY A 172 -39.58 -18.18 -44.33
N THR A 173 -39.02 -17.27 -45.13
CA THR A 173 -39.74 -16.53 -46.19
C THR A 173 -39.67 -17.17 -47.57
N ASP A 174 -38.76 -18.14 -47.80
CA ASP A 174 -38.58 -18.83 -49.10
C ASP A 174 -39.36 -20.16 -49.22
N LYS A 175 -40.34 -20.41 -48.34
CA LYS A 175 -41.32 -21.49 -48.50
C LYS A 175 -42.72 -20.93 -48.74
N TRP A 176 -42.94 -20.40 -49.93
CA TRP A 176 -44.27 -20.20 -50.52
C TRP A 176 -44.29 -20.82 -51.91
#